data_AF-A0A504YEQ1-F1
#
_entry.id   AF-A0A504YEQ1-F1
#
_cell.length_a   1.000
_cell.length_b   1.000
_cell.length_c   1.000
_cell.angle_alpha   90.00
_cell.angle_beta   90.00
_cell.angle_gamma   90.00
#
_symmetry.space_group_name_H-M   'P 1'
#
loop_
_entity.id
_entity.type
_entity.pdbx_description
1 polymer ?
#
loop_
_entity_poly.entity_id
_entity_poly.type
_entity_poly.pdbx_seq_one_letter_code
_entity_poly.pdbx_strand_id
1 'polypeptide(L)'
;RFNAHSHLPCTSSTSNIPATVEKFRYLLRFVETPSTRSLRQFLSCQFAELLLRGLTNNTFHKYDMGPEKTPIIHTRGWVSPQRYPAHRFVPDSLMREAVLMLLISEHIASQEVILNRPSEVSDARFMHSFNNTSAVYDLLAIALARTGNFVFLSRTLEKSLKFSYREFHIWYQFALSLISARKASSTIFSLNTVYICILRSFITFPCLPFSGKAFSVSPKYKFLQRRLI
;
A
#
# COMPACT_ATOMS: atom_id res chain seq x y z
N ARG A 1 10.01 10.29 -28.13
CA ARG A 1 10.39 11.39 -27.21
C ARG A 1 9.13 11.91 -26.52
N PHE A 2 8.81 11.38 -25.33
CA PHE A 2 7.86 12.00 -24.40
C PHE A 2 8.54 11.95 -23.04
N ASN A 3 9.33 12.99 -22.79
CA ASN A 3 9.94 13.27 -21.50
C ASN A 3 8.94 14.18 -20.77
N ALA A 4 8.25 13.65 -19.77
CA ALA A 4 7.40 14.45 -18.89
C ALA A 4 7.75 14.09 -17.45
N HIS A 5 8.83 14.71 -16.98
CA HIS A 5 9.02 14.97 -15.55
C HIS A 5 7.80 15.76 -15.05
N SER A 6 6.79 15.04 -14.58
CA SER A 6 5.73 15.62 -13.76
C SER A 6 6.17 15.53 -12.30
N HIS A 7 7.15 16.36 -11.95
CA HIS A 7 7.24 16.85 -10.58
C HIS A 7 5.95 17.65 -10.35
N LEU A 8 4.96 17.00 -9.72
CA LEU A 8 3.87 17.71 -9.08
C LEU A 8 4.50 18.66 -8.06
N PRO A 9 4.23 19.97 -8.15
CA PRO A 9 4.81 20.92 -7.23
C PRO A 9 4.27 20.61 -5.84
N CYS A 10 5.18 20.51 -4.87
CA CYS A 10 4.84 20.62 -3.47
C CYS A 10 4.01 21.89 -3.28
N THR A 11 2.69 21.75 -3.12
CA THR A 11 1.82 22.88 -2.80
C THR A 11 1.96 23.20 -1.32
N SER A 12 3.08 23.81 -0.96
CA SER A 12 3.22 24.62 0.24
C SER A 12 2.72 26.04 -0.06
N SER A 13 1.43 26.16 -0.37
CA SER A 13 0.74 27.45 -0.50
C SER A 13 -0.59 27.38 0.25
N THR A 14 -0.63 28.12 1.36
CA THR A 14 -1.83 28.52 2.14
C THR A 14 -2.74 27.40 2.66
N SER A 15 -2.31 26.87 3.81
CA SER A 15 -2.94 26.01 4.82
C SER A 15 -4.48 26.09 4.99
N ASN A 16 -5.24 25.47 4.09
CA ASN A 16 -6.61 25.02 4.41
C ASN A 16 -6.68 23.49 4.26
N ILE A 17 -6.22 22.80 5.31
CA ILE A 17 -6.22 21.33 5.41
C ILE A 17 -7.61 20.74 5.11
N PRO A 18 -8.74 21.24 5.68
CA PRO A 18 -10.03 20.65 5.38
C PRO A 18 -10.45 20.81 3.91
N ALA A 19 -10.15 21.94 3.27
CA ALA A 19 -10.41 22.10 1.83
C ALA A 19 -9.57 21.16 0.96
N THR A 20 -8.33 20.88 1.36
CA THR A 20 -7.46 19.92 0.67
C THR A 20 -7.96 18.49 0.81
N VAL A 21 -8.40 18.10 2.01
CA VAL A 21 -9.02 16.78 2.28
C VAL A 21 -10.24 16.57 1.39
N GLU A 22 -11.10 17.58 1.28
CA GLU A 22 -12.30 17.52 0.45
C GLU A 22 -11.96 17.36 -1.04
N LYS A 23 -10.91 18.06 -1.52
CA LYS A 23 -10.39 17.87 -2.89
C LYS A 23 -9.89 16.45 -3.14
N PHE A 24 -9.14 15.86 -2.19
CA PHE A 24 -8.68 14.47 -2.32
C PHE A 24 -9.86 13.49 -2.38
N ARG A 25 -10.84 13.64 -1.50
CA ARG A 25 -12.06 12.81 -1.49
C ARG A 25 -12.84 12.94 -2.79
N TYR A 26 -12.99 14.16 -3.30
CA TYR A 26 -13.62 14.43 -4.58
C TYR A 26 -12.92 13.71 -5.75
N LEU A 27 -11.59 13.82 -5.85
CA LEU A 27 -10.81 13.22 -6.93
C LEU A 27 -10.80 11.68 -6.85
N LEU A 28 -10.65 11.12 -5.65
CA LEU A 28 -10.57 9.67 -5.46
C LEU A 28 -11.92 8.95 -5.64
N ARG A 29 -13.04 9.70 -5.59
CA ARG A 29 -14.39 9.18 -5.84
C ARG A 29 -14.67 8.83 -7.30
N PHE A 30 -13.93 9.37 -8.25
CA PHE A 30 -14.06 8.97 -9.65
C PHE A 30 -13.70 7.49 -9.82
N VAL A 31 -14.33 6.79 -10.77
CA VAL A 31 -14.04 5.39 -11.10
C VAL A 31 -12.64 5.28 -11.70
N GLU A 32 -11.90 4.22 -11.33
CA GLU A 32 -10.57 3.97 -11.87
C GLU A 32 -10.62 3.60 -13.35
N THR A 33 -9.72 4.20 -14.13
CA THR A 33 -9.41 3.79 -15.50
C THR A 33 -7.94 3.38 -15.59
N PRO A 34 -7.53 2.54 -16.56
CA PRO A 34 -6.12 2.14 -16.71
C PRO A 34 -5.15 3.32 -16.83
N SER A 35 -5.57 4.42 -17.47
CA SER A 35 -4.78 5.64 -17.64
C SER A 35 -4.66 6.50 -16.37
N THR A 36 -5.54 6.32 -15.38
CA THR A 36 -5.55 7.11 -14.13
C THR A 36 -5.00 6.34 -12.93
N ARG A 37 -4.57 5.09 -13.13
CA ARG A 37 -4.11 4.19 -12.08
C ARG A 37 -2.90 4.72 -11.30
N SER A 38 -1.85 5.17 -11.99
CA SER A 38 -0.64 5.71 -11.34
C SER A 38 -0.95 6.99 -10.55
N LEU A 39 -1.80 7.86 -11.10
CA LEU A 39 -2.30 9.04 -10.41
C LEU A 39 -3.10 8.64 -9.16
N ARG A 40 -3.95 7.63 -9.22
CA ARG A 40 -4.72 7.13 -8.08
C ARG A 40 -3.81 6.59 -6.99
N GLN A 41 -2.77 5.83 -7.34
CA GLN A 41 -1.78 5.33 -6.38
C GLN A 41 -1.10 6.50 -5.65
N PHE A 42 -0.60 7.47 -6.42
CA PHE A 42 0.05 8.65 -5.86
C PHE A 42 -0.88 9.45 -4.96
N LEU A 43 -2.09 9.79 -5.42
CA LEU A 43 -3.08 10.54 -4.65
C LEU A 43 -3.52 9.79 -3.38
N SER A 44 -3.69 8.47 -3.45
CA SER A 44 -4.07 7.67 -2.28
C SER A 44 -2.95 7.65 -1.23
N CYS A 45 -1.69 7.52 -1.67
CA CYS A 45 -0.54 7.56 -0.76
C CYS A 45 -0.39 8.93 -0.10
N GLN A 46 -0.42 10.01 -0.89
CA GLN A 46 -0.32 11.38 -0.39
C GLN A 46 -1.48 11.75 0.54
N PHE A 47 -2.69 11.29 0.21
CA PHE A 47 -3.84 11.52 1.08
C PHE A 47 -3.70 10.76 2.40
N ALA A 48 -3.21 9.52 2.38
CA ALA A 48 -2.91 8.77 3.60
C ALA A 48 -1.84 9.44 4.47
N GLU A 49 -0.77 9.96 3.87
CA GLU A 49 0.26 10.71 4.59
C GLU A 49 -0.31 11.96 5.27
N LEU A 50 -1.15 12.71 4.55
CA LEU A 50 -1.85 13.87 5.09
C LEU A 50 -2.77 13.48 6.25
N LEU A 51 -3.51 12.37 6.13
CA LEU A 51 -4.37 11.87 7.20
C LEU A 51 -3.57 11.45 8.44
N LEU A 52 -2.46 10.74 8.26
CA LEU A 52 -1.65 10.23 9.38
C LEU A 52 -0.84 11.31 10.10
N ARG A 53 -0.39 12.35 9.40
CA ARG A 53 0.50 13.39 9.95
C ARG A 53 -0.20 14.73 10.20
N GLY A 54 -1.15 15.11 9.35
CA GLY A 54 -1.72 16.46 9.29
C GLY A 54 -3.08 16.62 9.97
N LEU A 55 -3.70 15.54 10.43
CA LEU A 55 -5.03 15.56 11.04
C LEU A 55 -5.05 14.86 12.39
N THR A 56 -5.93 15.35 13.26
CA THR A 56 -6.26 14.70 14.53
C THR A 56 -7.72 14.27 14.49
N ASN A 57 -8.13 13.38 15.40
CA ASN A 57 -9.52 12.93 15.46
C ASN A 57 -10.52 14.08 15.66
N ASN A 58 -10.07 15.21 16.25
CA ASN A 58 -10.92 16.37 16.52
C ASN A 58 -11.13 17.26 15.29
N THR A 59 -10.19 17.23 14.33
CA THR A 59 -10.29 17.98 13.06
C THR A 59 -10.80 17.12 11.90
N PHE A 60 -11.03 15.84 12.17
CA PHE A 60 -11.55 14.90 11.20
C PHE A 60 -13.06 15.03 11.06
N HIS A 61 -13.51 15.39 9.86
CA HIS A 61 -14.92 15.35 9.51
C HIS A 61 -15.18 14.13 8.64
N LYS A 62 -16.16 13.32 9.05
CA LYS A 62 -16.70 12.23 8.23
C LYS A 62 -17.12 12.80 6.88
N TYR A 63 -16.79 12.09 5.81
CA TYR A 63 -17.22 12.49 4.49
C TYR A 63 -18.75 12.41 4.41
N ASP A 64 -19.38 13.57 4.20
CA ASP A 64 -20.83 13.63 4.03
C ASP A 64 -21.17 13.33 2.57
N MET A 65 -21.76 12.16 2.35
CA MET A 65 -22.36 11.78 1.07
C MET A 65 -23.72 12.47 0.94
N GLY A 66 -23.75 13.80 1.13
CA GLY A 66 -24.96 14.59 0.96
C GLY A 66 -25.54 14.39 -0.45
N PRO A 67 -26.84 14.67 -0.66
CA PRO A 67 -27.43 14.62 -1.98
C PRO A 67 -26.59 15.52 -2.89
N GLU A 68 -26.01 14.91 -3.92
CA GLU A 68 -24.98 15.47 -4.77
C GLU A 68 -25.45 16.83 -5.31
N LYS A 69 -24.99 17.94 -4.71
CA LYS A 69 -25.38 19.30 -5.12
C LYS A 69 -24.74 19.71 -6.44
N THR A 70 -23.84 18.92 -7.01
CA THR A 70 -23.40 19.15 -8.38
C THR A 70 -24.45 18.57 -9.30
N PRO A 71 -25.20 19.40 -10.07
CA PRO A 71 -25.90 18.87 -11.21
C PRO A 71 -24.87 18.12 -12.06
N ILE A 72 -25.32 17.12 -12.79
CA ILE A 72 -24.63 16.71 -14.01
C ILE A 72 -24.69 17.94 -14.92
N ILE A 73 -23.79 18.92 -14.73
CA ILE A 73 -23.73 20.06 -15.62
C ILE A 73 -23.10 19.49 -16.87
N HIS A 74 -23.96 19.12 -17.83
CA HIS A 74 -23.63 19.01 -19.24
C HIS A 74 -23.25 20.42 -19.73
N THR A 75 -22.17 21.01 -19.20
CA THR A 75 -21.61 22.21 -19.78
C THR A 75 -20.92 21.76 -21.06
N ARG A 76 -21.62 21.87 -22.19
CA ARG A 76 -21.04 21.82 -23.54
C ARG A 76 -20.41 20.46 -23.94
N GLY A 77 -21.18 19.37 -23.90
CA GLY A 77 -20.79 18.11 -24.54
C GLY A 77 -19.69 17.29 -23.83
N TRP A 78 -19.24 17.71 -22.65
CA TRP A 78 -18.27 16.96 -21.86
C TRP A 78 -18.96 15.91 -20.98
N VAL A 79 -18.63 14.63 -21.16
CA VAL A 79 -19.09 13.53 -20.29
C VAL A 79 -18.33 13.62 -18.97
N SER A 80 -19.03 13.88 -17.86
CA SER A 80 -18.41 13.86 -16.53
C SER A 80 -17.95 12.43 -16.20
N PRO A 81 -16.73 12.24 -15.67
CA PRO A 81 -16.25 10.89 -15.33
C PRO A 81 -17.16 10.23 -14.28
N GLN A 82 -17.40 8.93 -14.45
CA GLN A 82 -18.26 8.15 -13.56
C GLN A 82 -17.70 8.16 -12.13
N ARG A 83 -18.58 8.22 -11.12
CA ARG A 83 -18.23 8.19 -9.69
C ARG A 83 -18.61 6.87 -9.05
N TYR A 84 -17.86 6.43 -8.05
CA TYR A 84 -18.24 5.28 -7.22
C TYR A 84 -19.55 5.58 -6.49
N PRO A 85 -20.46 4.59 -6.41
CA PRO A 85 -21.79 4.79 -5.85
C PRO A 85 -21.76 4.92 -4.33
N ALA A 86 -22.75 5.63 -3.78
CA ALA A 86 -22.80 5.98 -2.35
C ALA A 86 -23.10 4.81 -1.40
N HIS A 87 -23.58 3.68 -1.90
CA HIS A 87 -23.88 2.49 -1.10
C HIS A 87 -22.62 1.67 -0.72
N ARG A 88 -21.43 2.06 -1.22
CA ARG A 88 -20.16 1.40 -0.87
C ARG A 88 -19.68 1.88 0.50
N PHE A 89 -18.76 1.14 1.10
CA PHE A 89 -18.12 1.48 2.37
C PHE A 89 -17.60 2.94 2.39
N VAL A 90 -18.07 3.72 3.36
CA VAL A 90 -17.58 5.08 3.64
C VAL A 90 -16.83 5.05 4.97
N PRO A 91 -15.55 5.46 5.01
CA PRO A 91 -14.79 5.54 6.24
C PRO A 91 -15.48 6.43 7.28
N ASP A 92 -15.60 5.91 8.50
CA ASP A 92 -16.20 6.60 9.63
C ASP A 92 -15.16 7.22 10.58
N SER A 93 -13.89 6.87 10.41
CA SER A 93 -12.78 7.28 11.28
C SER A 93 -11.53 7.59 10.47
N LEU A 94 -10.72 8.52 10.97
CA LEU A 94 -9.46 8.94 10.36
C LEU A 94 -8.55 7.75 10.05
N MET A 95 -8.37 6.85 11.02
CA MET A 95 -7.52 5.67 10.83
C MET A 95 -8.08 4.69 9.80
N ARG A 96 -9.41 4.51 9.71
CA ARG A 96 -10.00 3.65 8.67
C ARG A 96 -9.88 4.28 7.29
N GLU A 97 -10.00 5.60 7.18
CA GLU A 97 -9.80 6.31 5.91
C GLU A 97 -8.34 6.18 5.47
N ALA A 98 -7.38 6.42 6.37
CA ALA A 98 -5.96 6.27 6.07
C ALA A 98 -5.59 4.84 5.66
N VAL A 99 -6.07 3.83 6.40
CA VAL A 99 -5.82 2.42 6.05
C VAL A 99 -6.47 2.05 4.72
N LEU A 100 -7.69 2.52 4.42
CA LEU A 100 -8.34 2.27 3.13
C LEU A 100 -7.50 2.86 1.97
N MET A 101 -7.02 4.09 2.14
CA MET A 101 -6.17 4.74 1.12
C MET A 101 -4.85 3.99 0.91
N LEU A 102 -4.22 3.53 1.99
CA LEU A 102 -2.99 2.74 1.91
C LEU A 102 -3.24 1.38 1.26
N LEU A 103 -4.38 0.73 1.49
CA LEU A 103 -4.73 -0.53 0.84
C LEU A 103 -4.96 -0.38 -0.67
N ILE A 104 -5.58 0.73 -1.09
CA ILE A 104 -5.72 1.04 -2.53
C ILE A 104 -4.33 1.27 -3.14
N SER A 105 -3.48 2.06 -2.47
CA SER A 105 -2.11 2.32 -2.93
C SER A 105 -1.28 1.03 -3.01
N GLU A 106 -1.37 0.16 -1.99
CA GLU A 106 -0.66 -1.12 -1.92
C GLU A 106 -1.08 -2.07 -3.05
N HIS A 107 -2.38 -2.14 -3.33
CA HIS A 107 -2.88 -2.98 -4.40
C HIS A 107 -2.33 -2.55 -5.77
N ILE A 108 -2.30 -1.24 -6.04
CA ILE A 108 -1.81 -0.72 -7.31
C ILE A 108 -0.27 -0.88 -7.39
N ALA A 109 0.45 -0.50 -6.33
CA ALA A 109 1.90 -0.53 -6.28
C ALA A 109 2.47 -1.96 -6.38
N SER A 110 1.85 -2.93 -5.70
CA SER A 110 2.26 -4.34 -5.78
C SER A 110 2.11 -4.91 -7.19
N GLN A 111 1.08 -4.50 -7.94
CA GLN A 111 0.91 -4.88 -9.34
C GLN A 111 1.97 -4.25 -10.25
N GLU A 112 2.36 -2.99 -10.01
CA GLU A 112 3.43 -2.33 -10.77
C GLU A 112 4.80 -3.01 -10.57
N VAL A 113 5.13 -3.43 -9.34
CA VAL A 113 6.39 -4.15 -9.07
C VAL A 113 6.44 -5.49 -9.79
N ILE A 114 5.31 -6.19 -9.88
CA ILE A 114 5.22 -7.47 -10.60
C ILE A 114 5.37 -7.25 -12.11
N LEU A 115 4.74 -6.20 -12.65
CA LEU A 115 4.83 -5.84 -14.07
C LEU A 115 6.25 -5.40 -14.47
N ASN A 116 6.91 -4.62 -13.61
CA ASN A 116 8.26 -4.10 -13.84
C ASN A 116 9.37 -5.06 -13.39
N ARG A 117 9.04 -6.33 -13.10
CA ARG A 117 10.05 -7.36 -12.78
C ARG A 117 11.15 -7.35 -13.85
N PRO A 118 12.44 -7.45 -13.47
CA PRO A 118 13.54 -7.31 -14.42
C PRO A 118 13.40 -8.31 -15.57
N SER A 119 12.91 -7.82 -16.70
CA SER A 119 13.35 -8.27 -18.01
C SER A 119 14.74 -7.68 -18.23
N GLU A 120 15.55 -8.31 -19.07
CA GLU A 120 16.99 -8.06 -19.28
C GLU A 120 17.40 -6.59 -19.58
N VAL A 121 16.47 -5.62 -19.60
CA VAL A 121 16.64 -4.29 -20.19
C VAL A 121 16.42 -3.09 -19.24
N SER A 122 15.93 -3.21 -17.99
CA SER A 122 15.96 -2.02 -17.10
C SER A 122 15.78 -2.27 -15.59
N ASP A 123 16.88 -2.40 -14.85
CA ASP A 123 16.88 -2.43 -13.37
C ASP A 123 16.32 -1.15 -12.74
N ALA A 124 16.51 0.01 -13.37
CA ALA A 124 16.11 1.31 -12.81
C ALA A 124 14.59 1.46 -12.59
N ARG A 125 13.77 0.98 -13.53
CA ARG A 125 12.30 1.05 -13.43
C ARG A 125 11.78 0.13 -12.32
N PHE A 126 12.35 -1.06 -12.22
CA PHE A 126 12.05 -1.99 -11.14
C PHE A 126 12.37 -1.38 -9.78
N MET A 127 13.58 -0.80 -9.62
CA MET A 127 14.01 -0.14 -8.38
C MET A 127 13.06 1.01 -7.98
N HIS A 128 12.63 1.84 -8.94
CA HIS A 128 11.69 2.92 -8.65
C HIS A 128 10.33 2.40 -8.15
N SER A 129 9.72 1.44 -8.84
CA SER A 129 8.44 0.84 -8.40
C SER A 129 8.57 0.11 -7.07
N PHE A 130 9.72 -0.55 -6.84
CA PHE A 130 10.01 -1.23 -5.59
C PHE A 130 10.10 -0.24 -4.42
N ASN A 131 10.85 0.85 -4.59
CA ASN A 131 10.99 1.89 -3.57
C ASN A 131 9.65 2.55 -3.23
N ASN A 132 8.83 2.87 -4.26
CA ASN A 132 7.48 3.38 -4.05
C ASN A 132 6.62 2.40 -3.23
N THR A 133 6.67 1.12 -3.59
CA THR A 133 5.93 0.07 -2.88
C THR A 133 6.42 -0.12 -1.44
N SER A 134 7.74 -0.05 -1.20
CA SER A 134 8.31 -0.11 0.15
C SER A 134 7.79 1.04 1.01
N ALA A 135 7.77 2.27 0.49
CA ALA A 135 7.25 3.43 1.21
C ALA A 135 5.77 3.26 1.61
N VAL A 136 4.96 2.65 0.74
CA VAL A 136 3.55 2.32 1.05
C VAL A 136 3.46 1.30 2.18
N TYR A 137 4.30 0.25 2.18
CA TYR A 137 4.34 -0.70 3.28
C TYR A 137 4.79 -0.08 4.60
N ASP A 138 5.73 0.86 4.57
CA ASP A 138 6.20 1.58 5.76
C ASP A 138 5.07 2.41 6.38
N LEU A 139 4.32 3.15 5.54
CA LEU A 139 3.16 3.90 5.98
C LEU A 139 2.05 2.98 6.51
N LEU A 140 1.85 1.83 5.86
CA LEU A 140 0.89 0.82 6.31
C LEU A 140 1.30 0.20 7.65
N ALA A 141 2.60 -0.04 7.86
CA ALA A 141 3.15 -0.50 9.13
C ALA A 141 2.89 0.53 10.24
N ILE A 142 3.12 1.82 9.98
CA ILE A 142 2.82 2.90 10.93
C ILE A 142 1.32 2.94 11.25
N ALA A 143 0.45 2.92 10.23
CA ALA A 143 -0.99 2.99 10.41
C ALA A 143 -1.55 1.79 11.19
N LEU A 144 -1.10 0.57 10.86
CA LEU A 144 -1.55 -0.66 11.50
C LEU A 144 -0.95 -0.86 12.90
N ALA A 145 0.29 -0.42 13.13
CA ALA A 145 0.88 -0.42 14.47
C ALA A 145 0.10 0.49 15.42
N ARG A 146 -0.34 1.67 14.95
CA ARG A 146 -1.19 2.59 15.75
C ARG A 146 -2.57 2.02 16.08
N THR A 147 -3.12 1.17 15.21
CA THR A 147 -4.41 0.49 15.46
C THR A 147 -4.26 -0.85 16.19
N GLY A 148 -3.02 -1.33 16.40
CA GLY A 148 -2.73 -2.61 17.03
C GLY A 148 -3.05 -3.84 16.18
N ASN A 149 -3.33 -3.67 14.88
CA ASN A 149 -3.74 -4.78 14.00
C ASN A 149 -2.54 -5.44 13.31
N PHE A 150 -1.68 -6.07 14.12
CA PHE A 150 -0.44 -6.70 13.64
C PHE A 150 -0.66 -7.98 12.82
N VAL A 151 -1.77 -8.70 13.03
CA VAL A 151 -2.13 -9.90 12.25
C VAL A 151 -2.42 -9.54 10.79
N PHE A 152 -3.11 -8.41 10.57
CA PHE A 152 -3.36 -7.93 9.22
C PHE A 152 -2.08 -7.40 8.57
N LEU A 153 -1.24 -6.70 9.33
CA LEU A 153 0.06 -6.22 8.86
C LEU A 153 0.96 -7.39 8.39
N SER A 154 1.06 -8.46 9.18
CA SER A 154 1.90 -9.60 8.82
C SER A 154 1.43 -10.29 7.54
N ARG A 155 0.12 -10.44 7.34
CA ARG A 155 -0.45 -11.01 6.10
C ARG A 155 -0.16 -10.17 4.86
N THR A 156 -0.15 -8.84 5.02
CA THR A 156 0.13 -7.93 3.91
C THR A 156 1.61 -7.91 3.57
N LEU A 157 2.49 -7.91 4.57
CA LEU A 157 3.95 -8.03 4.39
C LEU A 157 4.36 -9.41 3.84
N GLU A 158 3.66 -10.49 4.20
CA GLU A 158 3.92 -11.82 3.62
C GLU A 158 3.79 -11.82 2.08
N LYS A 159 2.83 -11.05 1.54
CA LYS A 159 2.64 -10.93 0.09
C LYS A 159 3.81 -10.22 -0.57
N SER A 160 4.43 -9.25 0.10
CA SER A 160 5.54 -8.46 -0.46
C SER A 160 6.86 -9.22 -0.51
N LEU A 161 7.02 -10.25 0.33
CA LEU A 161 8.17 -11.16 0.30
C LEU A 161 8.41 -11.82 -1.06
N LYS A 162 7.35 -11.96 -1.88
CA LYS A 162 7.43 -12.54 -3.22
C LYS A 162 8.31 -11.74 -4.19
N PHE A 163 8.50 -10.45 -3.94
CA PHE A 163 9.32 -9.58 -4.78
C PHE A 163 10.45 -8.88 -4.02
N SER A 164 10.49 -8.94 -2.69
CA SER A 164 11.53 -8.33 -1.85
C SER A 164 12.67 -9.29 -1.45
N TYR A 165 13.10 -10.17 -2.35
CA TYR A 165 14.04 -11.26 -2.04
C TYR A 165 15.46 -10.81 -1.63
N ARG A 166 15.85 -9.58 -1.98
CA ARG A 166 17.17 -8.99 -1.65
C ARG A 166 17.11 -7.88 -0.60
N GLU A 167 15.92 -7.53 -0.13
CA GLU A 167 15.74 -6.34 0.70
C GLU A 167 15.56 -6.72 2.16
N PHE A 168 16.55 -6.44 3.01
CA PHE A 168 16.49 -6.78 4.43
C PHE A 168 15.32 -6.08 5.14
N HIS A 169 15.01 -4.84 4.74
CA HIS A 169 14.05 -4.00 5.43
C HIS A 169 12.64 -4.63 5.53
N ILE A 170 12.10 -5.11 4.41
CA ILE A 170 10.74 -5.70 4.35
C ILE A 170 10.66 -7.00 5.17
N TRP A 171 11.71 -7.83 5.12
CA TRP A 171 11.78 -9.06 5.91
C TRP A 171 11.85 -8.77 7.41
N TYR A 172 12.60 -7.74 7.79
CA TYR A 172 12.71 -7.31 9.18
C TYR A 172 11.36 -6.79 9.71
N GLN A 173 10.66 -5.95 8.94
CA GLN A 173 9.31 -5.48 9.30
C GLN A 173 8.30 -6.63 9.42
N PHE A 174 8.37 -7.62 8.52
CA PHE A 174 7.52 -8.81 8.61
C PHE A 174 7.76 -9.57 9.91
N ALA A 175 9.02 -9.80 10.27
CA ALA A 175 9.37 -10.46 11.53
C ALA A 175 8.86 -9.69 12.76
N LEU A 176 9.04 -8.37 12.79
CA LEU A 176 8.53 -7.53 13.87
C LEU A 176 7.01 -7.60 13.97
N SER A 177 6.31 -7.60 12.84
CA SER A 177 4.84 -7.72 12.82
C SER A 177 4.36 -9.07 13.39
N LEU A 178 5.09 -10.17 13.13
CA LEU A 178 4.78 -11.49 13.70
C LEU A 178 5.02 -11.55 15.21
N ILE A 179 6.12 -10.96 15.68
CA ILE A 179 6.43 -10.87 17.11
C ILE A 179 5.32 -10.08 17.81
N SER A 180 4.91 -8.96 17.23
CA SER A 180 3.86 -8.10 17.80
C SER A 180 2.45 -8.70 17.71
N ALA A 181 2.17 -9.54 16.70
CA ALA A 181 0.91 -10.28 16.57
C ALA A 181 0.77 -11.41 17.60
N ARG A 182 1.90 -12.04 17.99
CA ARG A 182 1.94 -13.11 18.99
C ARG A 182 2.27 -12.53 20.36
N LYS A 183 1.26 -11.96 21.02
CA LYS A 183 1.34 -11.52 22.42
C LYS A 183 1.87 -12.67 23.32
N ALA A 184 3.16 -12.60 23.66
CA ALA A 184 3.82 -13.08 24.89
C ALA A 184 3.90 -14.60 25.26
N SER A 185 4.22 -15.53 24.36
CA SER A 185 4.57 -16.91 24.82
C SER A 185 5.62 -17.68 24.00
N SER A 186 6.23 -17.12 22.96
CA SER A 186 7.21 -17.86 22.13
C SER A 186 8.36 -16.99 21.59
N THR A 187 8.74 -15.94 22.33
CA THR A 187 9.68 -14.90 21.88
C THR A 187 11.09 -15.42 21.49
N ILE A 188 11.53 -16.54 22.08
CA ILE A 188 12.89 -17.08 21.85
C ILE A 188 12.97 -17.94 20.57
N PHE A 189 11.86 -18.58 20.15
CA PHE A 189 11.86 -19.44 18.96
C PHE A 189 11.73 -18.62 17.66
N SER A 190 11.00 -17.51 17.71
CA SER A 190 10.73 -16.68 16.53
C SER A 190 11.95 -15.90 16.05
N LEU A 191 12.79 -15.35 16.94
CA LEU A 191 13.98 -14.59 16.51
C LEU A 191 15.03 -15.48 15.86
N ASN A 192 15.36 -16.63 16.47
CA ASN A 192 16.29 -17.60 15.86
C ASN A 192 15.72 -18.19 14.55
N THR A 193 14.42 -18.49 14.48
CA THR A 193 13.80 -18.98 13.24
C THR A 193 13.76 -17.90 12.15
N VAL A 194 13.48 -16.65 12.51
CA VAL A 194 13.52 -15.51 11.57
C VAL A 194 14.94 -15.27 11.09
N TYR A 195 15.93 -15.24 11.99
CA TYR A 195 17.33 -15.05 11.64
C TYR A 195 17.82 -16.18 10.74
N ILE A 196 17.46 -17.44 11.05
CA ILE A 196 17.73 -18.62 10.21
C ILE A 196 16.98 -18.54 8.88
N CYS A 197 15.73 -18.07 8.81
CA CYS A 197 14.98 -17.92 7.56
C CYS A 197 15.54 -16.79 6.68
N ILE A 198 15.98 -15.68 7.27
CA ILE A 198 16.62 -14.56 6.56
C ILE A 198 17.99 -14.99 6.04
N LEU A 199 18.84 -15.58 6.90
CA LEU A 199 20.15 -16.11 6.51
C LEU A 199 20.02 -17.23 5.47
N ARG A 200 19.06 -18.14 5.62
CA ARG A 200 18.87 -19.25 4.67
C ARG A 200 18.23 -18.76 3.37
N SER A 201 17.43 -17.70 3.35
CA SER A 201 16.96 -17.10 2.10
C SER A 201 18.07 -16.36 1.36
N PHE A 202 18.97 -15.69 2.08
CA PHE A 202 20.17 -15.05 1.51
C PHE A 202 21.24 -16.05 1.05
N ILE A 203 21.38 -17.20 1.73
CA ILE A 203 22.40 -18.23 1.42
C ILE A 203 21.91 -19.25 0.37
N THR A 204 20.60 -19.56 0.29
CA THR A 204 20.09 -20.62 -0.61
C THR A 204 19.58 -20.10 -1.97
N PHE A 205 19.52 -18.78 -2.19
CA PHE A 205 19.12 -18.20 -3.49
C PHE A 205 20.13 -17.17 -4.04
N PRO A 206 21.42 -17.49 -4.19
CA PRO A 206 22.19 -16.90 -5.27
C PRO A 206 21.77 -17.64 -6.55
N CYS A 207 21.06 -16.95 -7.44
CA CYS A 207 20.94 -17.34 -8.86
C CYS A 207 20.18 -18.66 -9.13
N LEU A 208 18.85 -18.61 -9.25
CA LEU A 208 18.11 -19.63 -10.02
C LEU A 208 17.27 -18.93 -11.09
N PRO A 209 17.47 -19.24 -12.40
CA PRO A 209 16.69 -18.65 -13.47
C PRO A 209 15.24 -19.14 -13.36
N PHE A 210 14.31 -18.19 -13.35
CA PHE A 210 12.91 -18.43 -13.03
C PHE A 210 12.17 -18.99 -14.26
N SER A 211 12.24 -20.30 -14.49
CA SER A 211 11.38 -20.97 -15.47
C SER A 211 9.98 -21.20 -14.90
N GLY A 212 9.06 -20.29 -15.23
CA GLY A 212 7.69 -20.54 -15.71
C GLY A 212 6.72 -21.45 -14.94
N LYS A 213 7.04 -22.02 -13.78
CA LYS A 213 6.10 -22.87 -13.02
C LYS A 213 5.71 -22.20 -11.71
N ALA A 214 4.40 -22.15 -11.50
CA ALA A 214 3.71 -21.53 -10.37
C ALA A 214 4.49 -21.73 -9.07
N PHE A 215 4.75 -20.63 -8.36
CA PHE A 215 5.29 -20.65 -7.01
C PHE A 215 4.21 -21.22 -6.08
N SER A 216 4.05 -22.54 -6.11
CA SER A 216 3.43 -23.31 -5.06
C SER A 216 4.31 -23.10 -3.84
N VAL A 217 3.76 -22.41 -2.84
CA VAL A 217 4.36 -22.24 -1.52
C VAL A 217 4.96 -23.59 -1.11
N SER A 218 6.29 -23.65 -1.03
CA SER A 218 7.02 -24.90 -0.82
C SER A 218 6.41 -25.66 0.36
N PRO A 219 6.26 -27.00 0.31
CA PRO A 219 5.59 -27.80 1.35
C PRO A 219 6.10 -27.55 2.77
N LYS A 220 7.34 -27.05 2.91
CA LYS A 220 7.97 -26.66 4.17
C LYS A 220 7.30 -25.46 4.86
N TYR A 221 6.69 -24.54 4.11
CA TYR A 221 5.99 -23.38 4.67
C TYR A 221 4.52 -23.68 5.05
N LYS A 222 3.91 -24.72 4.45
CA LYS A 222 2.62 -25.28 4.94
C LYS A 222 2.75 -25.86 6.35
N PHE A 223 3.94 -26.33 6.72
CA PHE A 223 4.19 -26.89 8.05
C PHE A 223 4.24 -25.80 9.13
N LEU A 224 4.76 -24.62 8.81
CA LEU A 224 4.72 -23.46 9.70
C LEU A 224 3.29 -22.94 9.86
N GLN A 225 2.50 -22.92 8.79
CA GLN A 225 1.11 -22.44 8.81
C GLN A 225 0.16 -23.33 9.64
N ARG A 226 0.40 -24.66 9.69
CA ARG A 226 -0.41 -25.62 10.50
C ARG A 226 -0.08 -25.65 11.99
N ARG A 227 1.04 -25.05 12.43
CA ARG A 227 1.39 -24.92 13.86
C ARG A 227 1.14 -23.52 14.43
N LEU A 228 0.59 -22.62 13.60
CA LEU A 228 0.37 -21.20 13.90
C LEU A 228 -1.12 -20.83 14.03
N ILE A 229 -2.03 -21.78 13.76
CA ILE A 229 -3.47 -21.77 14.11
C ILE A 229 -3.65 -22.78 15.23
#